data_AF-A0A2W4T3X3-F1
#
_entry.id   AF-A0A2W4T3X3-F1
#
_cell.length_a   1.000
_cell.length_b   1.000
_cell.length_c   1.000
_cell.angle_alpha   90.00
_cell.angle_beta   90.00
_cell.angle_gamma   90.00
#
_symmetry.space_group_name_H-M   'P 1'
#
loop_
_entity.id
_entity.type
_entity.pdbx_description
1 polymer ?
#
loop_
_entity_poly.entity_id
_entity_poly.type
_entity_poly.pdbx_seq_one_letter_code
_entity_poly.pdbx_strand_id
1 'polypeptide(L)'
;MLEFGVLRSTGAGPPLPQIALGQAMFFFAAFFVGAIGEELGWQGYLYPALRARLSALGAALVVGVVWALWHVIPFDQLGRGADWILWHSLSAVALRIVIVWLFEKTAGSILVAVLFHTMINVSWALFPNAGSYYDPFVTFLILLPTAGLIVLQGGGQPDIHDPYRSRPA
;
A
#
# COMPACT_ATOMS: atom_id res chain seq x y z
N MET A 1 -12.29 -9.39 1.98
CA MET A 1 -12.67 -10.77 2.38
C MET A 1 -12.21 -11.08 3.81
N LEU A 2 -10.90 -11.00 4.12
CA LEU A 2 -10.39 -11.29 5.48
C LEU A 2 -10.93 -10.31 6.54
N GLU A 3 -10.81 -9.01 6.30
CA GLU A 3 -11.33 -7.97 7.21
C GLU A 3 -12.83 -8.11 7.48
N PHE A 4 -13.63 -8.38 6.44
CA PHE A 4 -15.06 -8.67 6.57
C PHE A 4 -15.33 -9.86 7.51
N GLY A 5 -14.54 -10.93 7.38
CA GLY A 5 -14.63 -12.10 8.26
C GLY A 5 -14.26 -11.79 9.71
N VAL A 6 -13.16 -11.05 9.93
CA VAL A 6 -12.70 -10.64 11.27
C VAL A 6 -13.75 -9.75 11.95
N LEU A 7 -14.28 -8.75 11.25
CA LEU A 7 -15.34 -7.88 11.77
C LEU A 7 -16.58 -8.70 12.14
N ARG A 8 -17.04 -9.60 11.27
CA ARG A 8 -18.18 -10.49 11.57
C ARG A 8 -17.92 -11.40 12.78
N SER A 9 -16.70 -11.92 12.95
CA SER A 9 -16.35 -12.80 14.08
C SER A 9 -16.25 -12.08 15.43
N THR A 10 -15.99 -10.77 15.41
CA THR A 10 -15.90 -9.94 16.63
C THR A 10 -17.25 -9.35 17.03
N GLY A 11 -18.33 -9.74 16.34
CA GLY A 11 -19.68 -9.25 16.59
C GLY A 11 -20.01 -7.93 15.90
N ALA A 12 -19.07 -7.34 15.14
CA ALA A 12 -19.40 -6.23 14.26
C ALA A 12 -20.33 -6.73 13.14
N GLY A 13 -21.34 -5.93 12.81
CA GLY A 13 -22.35 -6.27 11.80
C GLY A 13 -22.19 -5.47 10.51
N PRO A 14 -21.04 -5.53 9.79
CA PRO A 14 -20.95 -4.84 8.51
C PRO A 14 -21.98 -5.43 7.54
N PRO A 15 -22.68 -4.60 6.76
CA PRO A 15 -23.66 -5.07 5.78
C PRO A 15 -23.00 -5.99 4.76
N LEU A 16 -23.80 -6.83 4.09
CA LEU A 16 -23.27 -7.61 2.98
C LEU A 16 -22.69 -6.66 1.90
N PRO A 17 -21.57 -7.04 1.25
CA PRO A 17 -21.03 -6.25 0.16
C PRO A 17 -22.03 -6.13 -1.00
N GLN A 18 -22.33 -4.91 -1.40
CA GLN A 18 -23.16 -4.55 -2.54
C GLN A 18 -22.28 -3.86 -3.57
N ILE A 19 -21.55 -4.67 -4.34
CA ILE A 19 -20.61 -4.17 -5.33
C ILE A 19 -21.28 -4.18 -6.70
N ALA A 20 -21.69 -3.01 -7.18
CA ALA A 20 -22.14 -2.86 -8.56
C ALA A 20 -20.92 -2.85 -9.51
N LEU A 21 -21.00 -3.60 -10.62
CA LEU A 21 -19.90 -3.67 -11.59
C LEU A 21 -19.51 -2.27 -12.10
N GLY A 22 -20.48 -1.41 -12.41
CA GLY A 22 -20.23 -0.04 -12.84
C GLY A 22 -19.47 0.80 -11.80
N GLN A 23 -19.79 0.63 -10.51
CA GLN A 23 -19.07 1.30 -9.42
C GLN A 23 -17.64 0.78 -9.28
N ALA A 24 -17.45 -0.53 -9.36
CA ALA A 24 -16.11 -1.14 -9.31
C ALA A 24 -15.23 -0.67 -10.49
N MET A 25 -15.79 -0.63 -11.71
CA MET A 25 -15.09 -0.14 -12.90
C MET A 25 -14.75 1.35 -12.79
N PHE A 26 -15.66 2.16 -12.27
CA PHE A 26 -15.41 3.59 -12.03
C PHE A 26 -14.26 3.81 -11.07
N PHE A 27 -14.29 3.18 -9.89
CA PHE A 27 -13.20 3.32 -8.91
C PHE A 27 -11.88 2.77 -9.43
N PHE A 28 -11.91 1.63 -10.14
CA PHE A 28 -10.70 1.10 -10.76
C PHE A 28 -10.09 2.13 -11.72
N ALA A 29 -10.87 2.68 -12.65
CA ALA A 29 -10.36 3.65 -13.62
C ALA A 29 -9.81 4.92 -12.93
N ALA A 30 -10.55 5.46 -11.96
CA ALA A 30 -10.15 6.67 -11.23
C ALA A 30 -8.85 6.44 -10.44
N PHE A 31 -8.77 5.36 -9.67
CA PHE A 31 -7.58 5.05 -8.87
C PHE A 31 -6.41 4.57 -9.72
N PHE A 32 -6.64 3.96 -10.87
CA PHE A 32 -5.57 3.58 -11.79
C PHE A 32 -4.83 4.81 -12.31
N VAL A 33 -5.56 5.85 -12.71
CA VAL A 33 -4.96 7.12 -13.15
C VAL A 33 -4.20 7.79 -12.00
N GLY A 34 -4.78 7.84 -10.80
CA GLY A 34 -4.10 8.38 -9.61
C GLY A 34 -2.83 7.61 -9.25
N ALA A 35 -2.91 6.28 -9.25
CA ALA A 35 -1.80 5.39 -8.93
C ALA A 35 -0.66 5.50 -9.95
N ILE A 36 -0.94 5.75 -11.22
CA ILE A 36 0.12 6.08 -12.20
C ILE A 36 0.90 7.32 -11.74
N GLY A 37 0.20 8.41 -11.42
CA GLY A 37 0.85 9.65 -10.99
C GLY A 37 1.68 9.46 -9.72
N GLU A 38 1.12 8.77 -8.73
CA GLU A 38 1.81 8.49 -7.47
C GLU A 38 3.02 7.56 -7.66
N GLU A 39 2.85 6.39 -8.29
CA GLU A 39 3.92 5.40 -8.37
C GLU A 39 5.05 5.82 -9.34
N LEU A 40 4.80 6.71 -10.31
CA LEU A 40 5.88 7.34 -11.06
C LEU A 40 6.80 8.16 -10.13
N GLY A 41 6.24 8.86 -9.15
CA GLY A 41 7.02 9.61 -8.16
C GLY A 41 7.64 8.71 -7.11
N TRP A 42 6.86 7.81 -6.53
CA TRP A 42 7.31 6.96 -5.43
C TRP A 42 8.30 5.89 -5.91
N GLN A 43 7.93 5.12 -6.93
CA GLN A 43 8.65 3.91 -7.36
C GLN A 43 9.55 4.22 -8.56
N GLY A 44 9.15 5.17 -9.41
CA GLY A 44 9.94 5.64 -10.53
C GLY A 44 11.06 6.62 -10.15
N TYR A 45 10.93 7.36 -9.04
CA TYR A 45 11.90 8.41 -8.66
C TYR A 45 12.46 8.26 -7.24
N LEU A 46 11.62 8.37 -6.20
CA LEU A 46 12.08 8.46 -4.82
C LEU A 46 12.72 7.15 -4.34
N TYR A 47 12.09 6.01 -4.62
CA TYR A 47 12.57 4.70 -4.19
C TYR A 47 13.95 4.36 -4.75
N PRO A 48 14.22 4.44 -6.09
CA PRO A 48 15.56 4.20 -6.63
C PRO A 48 16.64 5.09 -6.00
N ALA A 49 16.34 6.37 -5.78
CA ALA A 49 17.27 7.32 -5.16
C ALA A 49 17.62 6.93 -3.71
N LEU A 50 16.63 6.50 -2.92
CA LEU A 50 16.83 6.01 -1.56
C LEU A 50 17.55 4.67 -1.54
N ARG A 51 17.18 3.76 -2.46
CA ARG A 51 17.72 2.41 -2.55
C ARG A 51 19.21 2.38 -2.90
N ALA A 52 19.72 3.42 -3.57
CA ALA A 52 21.15 3.61 -3.82
C ALA A 52 21.97 3.85 -2.53
N ARG A 53 21.32 4.23 -1.42
CA ARG A 53 21.97 4.58 -0.14
C ARG A 53 21.49 3.75 1.04
N LEU A 54 20.31 3.13 0.93
CA LEU A 54 19.64 2.35 1.97
C LEU A 54 19.39 0.92 1.49
N SER A 55 19.15 0.01 2.44
CA SER A 55 18.60 -1.31 2.11
C SER A 55 17.19 -1.18 1.51
N ALA A 56 16.71 -2.24 0.84
CA ALA A 56 15.35 -2.27 0.30
C ALA A 56 14.30 -1.95 1.38
N LEU A 57 14.46 -2.55 2.56
CA LEU A 57 13.61 -2.27 3.72
C LEU A 57 13.73 -0.82 4.19
N GLY A 58 14.96 -0.29 4.33
CA GLY A 58 15.17 1.09 4.76
C GLY A 58 14.54 2.10 3.79
N ALA A 59 14.71 1.90 2.49
CA ALA A 59 14.08 2.71 1.45
C ALA A 59 12.55 2.57 1.50
N ALA A 60 12.00 1.35 1.61
CA ALA A 60 10.57 1.11 1.72
C ALA A 60 9.93 1.80 2.93
N LEU A 61 10.61 1.77 4.08
CA LEU A 61 10.15 2.44 5.30
C LEU A 61 10.12 3.95 5.14
N VAL A 62 11.17 4.56 4.55
CA VAL A 62 11.19 6.01 4.30
C VAL A 62 10.07 6.41 3.34
N VAL A 63 9.91 5.72 2.20
CA VAL A 63 8.82 6.00 1.26
C VAL A 63 7.46 5.78 1.95
N GLY A 64 7.34 4.74 2.79
CA GLY A 64 6.11 4.42 3.52
C GLY A 64 5.72 5.52 4.49
N VAL A 65 6.68 6.06 5.25
CA VAL A 65 6.45 7.17 6.18
C VAL A 65 6.06 8.44 5.44
N VAL A 66 6.78 8.80 4.37
CA VAL A 66 6.45 9.99 3.57
C VAL A 66 5.05 9.86 2.96
N TRP A 67 4.72 8.68 2.45
CA TRP A 67 3.39 8.38 1.91
C TRP A 67 2.31 8.43 2.98
N ALA A 68 2.56 7.90 4.19
CA ALA A 68 1.63 8.00 5.30
C ALA A 68 1.38 9.47 5.73
N LEU A 69 2.42 10.29 5.77
CA LEU A 69 2.32 11.72 6.10
C LEU A 69 1.54 12.50 5.04
N TRP A 70 1.72 12.17 3.76
CA TRP A 70 0.95 12.76 2.65
C TRP A 70 -0.57 12.63 2.84
N HIS A 71 -1.00 11.57 3.52
CA HIS A 71 -2.41 11.27 3.74
C HIS A 71 -3.01 11.87 5.01
N VAL A 72 -2.19 12.40 5.93
CA VAL A 72 -2.68 12.93 7.21
C VAL A 72 -3.65 14.09 6.99
N ILE A 73 -3.27 15.08 6.18
CA ILE A 73 -4.10 16.29 5.94
C ILE A 73 -5.42 15.93 5.24
N PRO A 74 -5.43 15.14 4.13
CA PRO A 74 -6.69 14.73 3.52
C PRO A 74 -7.62 13.97 4.47
N PHE A 75 -7.09 13.08 5.32
CA PHE A 75 -7.95 12.32 6.24
C PHE A 75 -8.48 13.14 7.41
N ASP A 76 -7.70 14.09 7.91
CA ASP A 76 -8.16 15.08 8.88
C ASP A 76 -9.30 15.94 8.30
N GLN A 77 -9.15 16.41 7.06
CA GLN A 77 -10.20 17.15 6.34
C GLN A 77 -11.47 16.33 6.10
N LEU A 78 -11.35 15.01 5.98
CA LEU A 78 -12.48 14.07 5.90
C LEU A 78 -13.09 13.75 7.27
N GLY A 79 -12.62 14.37 8.35
CA GLY A 79 -13.13 14.21 9.71
C GLY A 79 -12.75 12.89 10.37
N ARG A 80 -11.68 12.23 9.91
CA ARG A 80 -11.19 10.99 10.55
C ARG A 80 -10.51 11.34 11.88
N GLY A 81 -10.83 10.57 12.93
CA GLY A 81 -10.19 10.75 14.23
C GLY A 81 -8.71 10.35 14.23
N ALA A 82 -7.94 10.89 15.19
CA ALA A 82 -6.50 10.66 15.30
C ALA A 82 -6.12 9.17 15.37
N ASP A 83 -6.88 8.36 16.11
CA ASP A 83 -6.65 6.92 16.20
C ASP A 83 -6.80 6.22 14.85
N TRP A 84 -7.83 6.59 14.07
CA TRP A 84 -8.04 6.04 12.74
C TRP A 84 -6.87 6.42 11.80
N ILE A 85 -6.42 7.67 11.86
CA ILE A 85 -5.30 8.17 11.05
C ILE A 85 -4.02 7.44 11.44
N LEU A 86 -3.76 7.24 12.73
CA LEU A 86 -2.59 6.50 13.21
C LEU A 86 -2.55 5.07 12.63
N TRP A 87 -3.64 4.32 12.76
CA TRP A 87 -3.72 2.96 12.23
C TRP A 87 -3.66 2.93 10.70
N HIS A 88 -4.21 3.94 10.03
CA HIS A 88 -4.07 4.07 8.58
C HIS A 88 -2.60 4.29 8.21
N SER A 89 -1.90 5.18 8.89
CA SER A 89 -0.48 5.45 8.65
C SER A 89 0.38 4.19 8.84
N LEU A 90 0.12 3.40 9.88
CA LEU A 90 0.81 2.12 10.11
C LEU A 90 0.49 1.09 8.99
N SER A 91 -0.76 1.02 8.56
CA SER A 91 -1.17 0.21 7.39
C SER A 91 -0.48 0.65 6.11
N ALA A 92 -0.38 1.96 5.86
CA ALA A 92 0.26 2.53 4.68
C ALA A 92 1.76 2.18 4.63
N VAL A 93 2.45 2.24 5.76
CA VAL A 93 3.86 1.81 5.85
C VAL A 93 4.00 0.32 5.56
N ALA A 94 3.15 -0.53 6.15
CA ALA A 94 3.15 -1.97 5.89
C ALA A 94 2.87 -2.29 4.41
N LEU A 95 1.89 -1.63 3.79
CA LEU A 95 1.60 -1.76 2.36
C LEU A 95 2.78 -1.34 1.49
N ARG A 96 3.49 -0.28 1.86
CA ARG A 96 4.64 0.17 1.07
C ARG A 96 5.77 -0.87 1.05
N ILE A 97 5.98 -1.62 2.14
CA ILE A 97 6.89 -2.77 2.15
C ILE A 97 6.48 -3.79 1.09
N VAL A 98 5.19 -4.10 0.99
CA VAL A 98 4.65 -5.05 0.00
C VAL A 98 4.81 -4.53 -1.43
N ILE A 99 4.46 -3.27 -1.70
CA ILE A 99 4.59 -2.65 -3.03
C ILE A 99 6.06 -2.66 -3.48
N VAL A 100 6.98 -2.25 -2.61
CA VAL A 100 8.41 -2.25 -2.91
C VAL A 100 8.91 -3.67 -3.18
N TRP A 101 8.50 -4.64 -2.37
CA TRP A 101 8.89 -6.03 -2.59
C TRP A 101 8.39 -6.55 -3.95
N LEU A 102 7.14 -6.27 -4.31
CA LEU A 102 6.59 -6.63 -5.63
C LEU A 102 7.37 -5.95 -6.76
N PHE A 103 7.69 -4.67 -6.60
CA PHE A 103 8.47 -3.90 -7.56
C PHE A 103 9.85 -4.53 -7.78
N GLU A 104 10.60 -4.86 -6.71
CA GLU A 104 11.90 -5.53 -6.84
C GLU A 104 11.79 -6.94 -7.44
N LYS A 105 10.77 -7.72 -7.06
CA LYS A 105 10.53 -9.07 -7.60
C LYS A 105 10.11 -9.09 -9.06
N THR A 106 9.71 -7.95 -9.60
CA THR A 106 9.28 -7.81 -10.99
C THR A 106 10.25 -6.95 -11.80
N ALA A 107 11.53 -6.95 -11.41
CA ALA A 107 12.63 -6.24 -12.08
C ALA A 107 12.37 -4.73 -12.24
N GLY A 108 11.70 -4.11 -11.25
CA GLY A 108 11.39 -2.68 -11.25
C GLY A 108 10.16 -2.31 -12.08
N SER A 109 9.18 -3.21 -12.23
CA SER A 109 7.97 -2.92 -12.98
C SER A 109 7.06 -1.91 -12.25
N ILE A 110 7.04 -0.67 -12.75
CA ILE A 110 6.13 0.38 -12.24
C ILE A 110 4.67 -0.04 -12.44
N LEU A 111 4.33 -0.73 -13.55
CA LEU A 111 2.97 -1.19 -13.80
C LEU A 111 2.47 -2.13 -12.69
N VAL A 112 3.32 -3.01 -12.16
CA VAL A 112 2.94 -3.91 -11.06
C VAL A 112 2.65 -3.12 -9.79
N ALA A 113 3.47 -2.10 -9.48
CA ALA A 113 3.23 -1.20 -8.36
C ALA A 113 1.91 -0.42 -8.52
N VAL A 114 1.66 0.13 -9.72
CA VAL A 114 0.43 0.85 -10.07
C VAL A 114 -0.80 -0.04 -9.90
N LEU A 115 -0.78 -1.26 -10.45
CA LEU A 115 -1.91 -2.18 -10.37
C LEU A 115 -2.18 -2.59 -8.92
N PHE A 116 -1.14 -2.89 -8.14
CA PHE A 116 -1.31 -3.23 -6.74
C PHE A 116 -1.85 -2.06 -5.91
N HIS A 117 -1.30 -0.86 -6.10
CA HIS A 117 -1.80 0.37 -5.48
C HIS A 117 -3.27 0.64 -5.87
N THR A 118 -3.61 0.52 -7.14
CA THR A 118 -5.00 0.63 -7.62
C THR A 118 -5.92 -0.32 -6.85
N MET A 119 -5.51 -1.58 -6.69
CA MET A 119 -6.31 -2.58 -5.98
C MET A 119 -6.42 -2.32 -4.48
N ILE A 120 -5.43 -1.71 -3.83
CA ILE A 120 -5.55 -1.22 -2.44
C ILE A 120 -6.69 -0.20 -2.36
N ASN A 121 -6.67 0.81 -3.22
CA ASN A 121 -7.66 1.90 -3.19
C ASN A 121 -9.05 1.42 -3.57
N VAL A 122 -9.18 0.56 -4.58
CA VAL A 122 -10.45 -0.08 -4.95
C VAL A 122 -10.99 -0.92 -3.79
N SER A 123 -10.13 -1.70 -3.13
CA SER A 123 -10.54 -2.54 -2.01
C SER A 123 -11.08 -1.70 -0.87
N TRP A 124 -10.39 -0.61 -0.51
CA TRP A 124 -10.86 0.34 0.50
C TRP A 124 -12.19 1.00 0.10
N ALA A 125 -12.26 1.59 -1.10
CA ALA A 125 -13.42 2.35 -1.54
C ALA A 125 -14.69 1.50 -1.67
N LEU A 126 -14.56 0.21 -1.97
CA LEU A 126 -15.71 -0.70 -2.05
C LEU A 126 -16.07 -1.31 -0.69
N PHE A 127 -15.20 -1.23 0.32
CA PHE A 127 -15.37 -1.96 1.57
C PHE A 127 -16.21 -1.20 2.61
N PRO A 128 -17.19 -1.85 3.28
CA PRO A 128 -18.01 -2.97 2.87
C PRO A 128 -19.18 -2.50 1.98
N ASN A 129 -19.36 -1.19 1.81
CA ASN A 129 -20.14 -0.46 0.82
C ASN A 129 -19.67 1.00 0.86
N ALA A 130 -19.00 1.50 -0.17
CA ALA A 130 -18.50 2.89 -0.25
C ALA A 130 -17.55 3.32 0.90
N GLY A 131 -16.65 2.46 1.38
CA GLY A 131 -15.64 2.80 2.39
C GLY A 131 -16.16 2.88 3.85
N SER A 132 -17.43 2.55 4.09
CA SER A 132 -18.14 2.90 5.34
C SER A 132 -17.71 2.17 6.62
N TYR A 133 -17.20 0.93 6.52
CA TYR A 133 -16.74 0.13 7.67
C TYR A 133 -15.29 -0.32 7.52
N TYR A 134 -14.52 0.35 6.66
CA TYR A 134 -13.10 0.08 6.59
C TYR A 134 -12.44 0.45 7.91
N ASP A 135 -11.74 -0.53 8.48
CA ASP A 135 -11.03 -0.44 9.74
C ASP A 135 -9.52 -0.60 9.48
N PRO A 136 -8.75 0.50 9.55
CA PRO A 136 -7.32 0.45 9.31
C PRO A 136 -6.56 -0.33 10.39
N PHE A 137 -7.10 -0.49 11.60
CA PHE A 137 -6.46 -1.33 12.62
C PHE A 137 -6.54 -2.81 12.23
N VAL A 138 -7.72 -3.27 11.83
CA VAL A 138 -7.90 -4.66 11.35
C VAL A 138 -7.07 -4.90 10.09
N THR A 139 -7.04 -3.94 9.18
CA THR A 139 -6.19 -3.98 7.99
C THR A 139 -4.71 -4.13 8.37
N PHE A 140 -4.22 -3.32 9.32
CA PHE A 140 -2.84 -3.41 9.80
C PHE A 140 -2.52 -4.81 10.34
N LEU A 141 -3.40 -5.36 11.19
CA LEU A 141 -3.21 -6.71 11.75
C LEU A 141 -3.15 -7.80 10.67
N ILE A 142 -3.94 -7.66 9.60
CA ILE A 142 -3.94 -8.60 8.47
C ILE A 142 -2.65 -8.49 7.65
N LEU A 143 -2.14 -7.26 7.46
CA LEU A 143 -0.95 -7.00 6.66
C LEU A 143 0.36 -7.32 7.39
N LEU A 144 0.36 -7.19 8.72
CA LEU A 144 1.56 -7.32 9.54
C LEU A 144 2.29 -8.68 9.33
N PRO A 145 1.61 -9.84 9.28
CA PRO A 145 2.26 -11.11 8.96
C PRO A 145 2.92 -11.12 7.58
N THR A 146 2.24 -10.60 6.55
CA THR A 146 2.80 -10.55 5.19
C THR A 146 4.01 -9.64 5.11
N ALA A 147 3.94 -8.44 5.69
CA ALA A 147 5.08 -7.53 5.76
C ALA A 147 6.23 -8.15 6.57
N GLY A 148 5.93 -8.81 7.70
CA GLY A 148 6.91 -9.53 8.50
C GLY A 148 7.60 -10.66 7.74
N LEU A 149 6.85 -11.49 7.02
CA LEU A 149 7.40 -12.55 6.17
C LEU A 149 8.29 -11.98 5.06
N ILE A 150 7.88 -10.89 4.42
CA ILE A 150 8.70 -10.19 3.41
C ILE A 150 10.02 -9.71 4.02
N VAL A 151 9.98 -9.10 5.21
CA VAL A 151 11.17 -8.64 5.92
C VAL A 151 12.10 -9.81 6.25
N LEU A 152 11.56 -10.93 6.73
CA LEU A 152 12.33 -12.13 7.06
C LEU A 152 12.97 -12.78 5.82
N GLN A 153 12.26 -12.81 4.69
CA GLN A 153 12.78 -13.33 3.42
C GLN A 153 13.81 -12.38 2.79
N GLY A 154 13.61 -11.07 2.92
CA GLY A 154 14.49 -10.02 2.41
C GLY A 154 15.80 -9.90 3.18
N GLY A 155 15.85 -10.36 4.43
CA GLY A 155 17.07 -10.44 5.25
C GLY A 155 18.14 -11.43 4.73
N GLY A 156 17.82 -12.23 3.71
CA GLY A 156 18.72 -13.25 3.15
C GLY A 156 19.45 -12.89 1.85
N GLN A 157 19.13 -11.76 1.20
CA GLN A 157 19.59 -11.35 -0.15
C GLN A 157 19.48 -12.41 -1.27
N PRO A 158 19.07 -11.97 -2.46
CA PRO A 158 20.01 -12.10 -3.57
C PRO A 158 20.38 -10.73 -4.09
N ASP A 159 21.68 -10.49 -4.20
CA ASP A 159 22.26 -9.45 -5.05
C ASP A 159 21.79 -9.70 -6.50
N ILE A 160 20.62 -9.15 -6.84
CA ILE A 160 20.16 -9.11 -8.22
C ILE A 160 20.85 -7.94 -8.90
N HIS A 161 22.06 -8.22 -9.38
CA HIS A 161 22.72 -7.52 -10.49
C HIS A 161 22.35 -6.04 -10.58
N ASP A 162 22.88 -5.22 -9.66
CA ASP A 162 22.67 -3.77 -9.67
C ASP A 162 23.03 -3.18 -11.05
N PRO A 163 22.04 -2.84 -11.91
CA PRO A 163 22.32 -2.28 -13.23
C PRO A 163 22.68 -0.79 -13.13
N TYR A 164 22.61 -0.20 -11.94
CA TYR A 164 22.93 1.20 -11.66
C TYR A 164 24.34 1.39 -11.07
N ARG A 165 25.00 0.33 -10.61
CA ARG A 165 26.42 0.37 -10.18
C ARG A 165 27.42 0.53 -11.33
N SER A 166 27.01 0.32 -12.57
CA SER A 166 27.91 0.25 -13.73
C SER A 166 27.96 1.50 -14.61
N ARG A 167 27.35 2.62 -14.21
CA ARG A 167 27.53 3.89 -14.93
C ARG A 167 28.73 4.68 -14.38
N PRO A 168 29.84 4.81 -15.12
CA PRO A 168 30.92 5.70 -14.72
C PRO A 168 30.45 7.16 -14.71
N ALA A 169 30.99 7.93 -13.77
CA ALA A 169 30.75 9.36 -13.60
C ALA A 169 31.29 10.19 -14.79
#